data_AF-A0A1F6JKJ4-F1
#
_entry.id   AF-A0A1F6JKJ4-F1
#
_cell.length_a   1.000
_cell.length_b   1.000
_cell.length_c   1.000
_cell.angle_alpha   90.00
_cell.angle_beta   90.00
_cell.angle_gamma   90.00
#
_symmetry.space_group_name_H-M   'P 1'
#
loop_
_entity.id
_entity.type
_entity.pdbx_description
1 polymer ?
#
loop_
_entity_poly.entity_id
_entity_poly.type
_entity_poly.pdbx_seq_one_letter_code
_entity_poly.pdbx_strand_id
1 'polypeptide(L)'
;MSLGSQRNRIIIIISLLVFVVLILTAIYFLDSFSDNSSNSTSLKNFDTIKNQAKSLASDSQINSNASYQKILSQLARAENKNLSNKEKAKILDVTGSYILDAYYYTNNHKLYLYAQAFNNFLIENIGEKARLNIPCYDPECAENPQPKEILNVIEEIKQSQLPQGLKDSVILDLTNFGYLRNGYGLPTYNIKIGSYASLANTIRKDPEFIKAGINEKIYNDIVNYLRVEYPDEYAEFIKR
;
A
#
# COMPACT_ATOMS: atom_id res chain seq x y z
N MET A 1 -69.21 -14.64 -24.54
CA MET A 1 -67.74 -14.81 -24.65
C MET A 1 -67.25 -15.59 -23.44
N SER A 2 -66.66 -16.77 -23.65
CA SER A 2 -66.43 -17.77 -22.60
C SER A 2 -65.21 -17.43 -21.71
N LEU A 3 -65.44 -17.36 -20.40
CA LEU A 3 -64.44 -17.19 -19.33
C LEU A 3 -63.30 -18.23 -19.37
N GLY A 4 -63.50 -19.38 -20.03
CA GLY A 4 -62.48 -20.42 -20.20
C GLY A 4 -61.33 -20.02 -21.14
N SER A 5 -61.60 -19.18 -22.15
CA SER A 5 -60.58 -18.74 -23.13
C SER A 5 -59.61 -17.72 -22.52
N GLN A 6 -60.08 -16.84 -21.65
CA GLN A 6 -59.22 -15.87 -20.95
C GLN A 6 -58.33 -16.54 -19.89
N ARG A 7 -58.86 -17.50 -19.13
CA ARG A 7 -58.06 -18.25 -18.13
C ARG A 7 -56.88 -18.99 -18.76
N ASN A 8 -57.10 -19.64 -19.90
CA ASN A 8 -56.02 -20.36 -20.61
C ASN A 8 -54.95 -19.40 -21.17
N ARG A 9 -55.35 -18.23 -21.66
CA ARG A 9 -54.38 -17.19 -22.11
C ARG A 9 -53.54 -16.65 -20.96
N ILE A 10 -54.15 -16.41 -19.81
CA ILE A 10 -53.44 -15.94 -18.61
C ILE A 10 -52.43 -16.99 -18.13
N ILE A 11 -52.81 -18.27 -18.09
CA ILE A 11 -51.91 -19.37 -17.71
C ILE A 11 -50.73 -19.47 -18.68
N ILE A 12 -50.97 -19.38 -20.00
CA ILE A 12 -49.91 -19.43 -21.01
C ILE A 12 -48.94 -18.25 -20.84
N ILE A 13 -49.45 -17.03 -20.61
CA ILE A 13 -48.61 -15.84 -20.43
C ILE A 13 -47.76 -15.96 -19.16
N ILE A 14 -48.34 -16.41 -18.04
CA ILE A 14 -47.60 -16.59 -16.79
C ILE A 14 -46.52 -17.66 -16.95
N SER A 15 -46.84 -18.80 -17.58
CA SER A 15 -45.85 -19.86 -17.86
C SER A 15 -44.71 -19.37 -18.75
N LEU A 16 -45.00 -18.53 -19.74
CA LEU A 16 -43.99 -17.93 -20.61
C LEU A 16 -43.08 -16.96 -19.84
N LEU A 17 -43.66 -16.15 -18.95
CA LEU A 17 -42.93 -15.23 -18.08
C LEU A 17 -41.99 -15.97 -17.12
N VAL A 18 -42.46 -17.05 -16.50
CA VAL A 18 -41.63 -17.91 -15.64
C VAL A 18 -40.50 -18.56 -16.44
N PHE A 19 -40.78 -19.02 -17.67
CA PHE A 19 -39.76 -19.61 -18.54
C PHE A 19 -38.68 -18.60 -18.96
N VAL A 20 -39.07 -17.35 -19.28
CA VAL A 20 -38.12 -16.28 -19.59
C VAL A 20 -37.27 -15.92 -18.36
N VAL A 21 -37.87 -15.82 -17.18
CA VAL A 21 -37.11 -15.58 -15.93
C VAL A 21 -36.12 -16.71 -15.67
N LEU A 22 -36.51 -17.97 -15.87
CA LEU A 22 -35.61 -19.13 -15.73
C LEU A 22 -34.44 -19.09 -16.71
N ILE A 23 -34.69 -18.74 -17.98
CA ILE A 23 -33.62 -18.58 -18.99
C ILE A 23 -32.68 -17.43 -18.59
N LEU A 24 -33.22 -16.29 -18.16
CA LEU A 24 -32.39 -15.15 -17.74
C LEU A 24 -31.55 -15.48 -16.50
N THR A 25 -32.11 -16.20 -15.52
CA THR A 25 -31.32 -16.70 -14.39
C THR A 25 -30.28 -17.73 -14.81
N ALA A 26 -30.59 -18.62 -15.75
CA ALA A 26 -29.64 -19.60 -16.26
C ALA A 26 -28.49 -18.92 -17.04
N ILE A 27 -28.79 -17.90 -17.86
CA ILE A 27 -27.78 -17.08 -18.54
C ILE A 27 -26.95 -16.31 -17.50
N TYR A 28 -27.57 -15.68 -16.50
CA TYR A 28 -26.85 -14.99 -15.42
C TYR A 28 -25.91 -15.93 -14.64
N PHE A 29 -26.38 -17.14 -14.32
CA PHE A 29 -25.54 -18.15 -13.68
C PHE A 29 -24.44 -18.65 -14.61
N LEU A 30 -24.73 -18.94 -15.88
CA LEU A 30 -23.73 -19.38 -16.86
C LEU A 30 -22.69 -18.31 -17.15
N ASP A 31 -23.07 -17.04 -17.20
CA ASP A 31 -22.16 -15.90 -17.40
C ASP A 31 -21.33 -15.64 -16.13
N SER A 32 -21.93 -15.78 -14.94
CA SER A 32 -21.22 -15.79 -13.66
C SER A 32 -20.25 -16.98 -13.51
N PHE A 33 -20.46 -18.09 -14.22
CA PHE A 33 -19.58 -19.25 -14.25
C PHE A 33 -18.62 -19.23 -15.46
N SER A 34 -18.84 -18.39 -16.46
CA SER A 34 -17.97 -18.19 -17.63
C SER A 34 -16.61 -17.57 -17.24
N ASP A 35 -16.59 -16.79 -16.15
CA ASP A 35 -15.37 -16.31 -15.49
C ASP A 35 -14.53 -17.44 -14.84
N ASN A 36 -15.04 -18.68 -14.82
CA ASN A 36 -14.31 -19.89 -14.37
C ASN A 36 -13.75 -20.73 -15.54
N SER A 37 -13.46 -20.13 -16.70
CA SER A 37 -12.61 -20.79 -17.68
C SER A 37 -11.19 -20.96 -17.12
N SER A 38 -10.97 -22.15 -16.57
CA SER A 38 -9.75 -22.68 -15.98
C SER A 38 -8.67 -22.95 -17.04
N ASN A 39 -8.33 -21.94 -17.83
CA ASN A 39 -7.02 -21.90 -18.46
C ASN A 39 -6.06 -21.35 -17.41
N SER A 40 -5.32 -22.25 -16.76
CA SER A 40 -4.21 -21.87 -15.87
C SER A 40 -3.10 -21.21 -16.70
N THR A 41 -3.30 -19.97 -17.10
CA THR A 41 -2.20 -19.12 -17.56
C THR A 41 -1.36 -18.84 -16.32
N SER A 42 -0.30 -19.64 -16.19
CA SER A 42 0.81 -19.36 -15.27
C SER A 42 1.16 -17.88 -15.39
N LEU A 43 1.17 -17.18 -14.26
CA LEU A 43 1.64 -15.79 -14.20
C LEU A 43 3.04 -15.75 -14.79
N LYS A 44 3.24 -14.93 -15.81
CA LYS A 44 4.49 -14.85 -16.55
C LYS A 44 5.59 -14.36 -15.61
N ASN A 45 6.75 -15.02 -15.65
CA ASN A 45 7.92 -14.68 -14.83
C ASN A 45 7.72 -14.80 -13.31
N PHE A 46 6.69 -15.51 -12.83
CA PHE A 46 6.42 -15.61 -11.39
C PHE A 46 7.56 -16.29 -10.60
N ASP A 47 8.22 -17.30 -11.18
CA ASP A 47 9.38 -17.94 -10.56
C ASP A 47 10.56 -16.99 -10.36
N THR A 48 10.75 -16.02 -11.27
CA THR A 48 11.78 -14.99 -11.15
C THR A 48 11.51 -14.12 -9.93
N ILE A 49 10.29 -13.63 -9.77
CA ILE A 49 9.86 -12.82 -8.62
C ILE A 49 10.07 -13.58 -7.31
N LYS A 50 9.66 -14.84 -7.27
CA LYS A 50 9.83 -15.70 -6.10
C LYS A 50 11.31 -15.90 -5.74
N ASN A 51 12.16 -16.16 -6.73
CA ASN A 51 13.58 -16.38 -6.49
C ASN A 51 14.29 -15.09 -6.05
N GLN A 52 13.90 -13.93 -6.59
CA GLN A 52 14.35 -12.63 -6.10
C GLN A 52 13.92 -12.40 -4.65
N ALA A 53 12.66 -12.70 -4.29
CA ALA A 53 12.21 -12.58 -2.91
C ALA A 53 13.04 -13.45 -1.96
N LYS A 54 13.35 -14.69 -2.35
CA LYS A 54 14.18 -15.61 -1.55
C LYS A 54 15.63 -15.15 -1.40
N SER A 55 16.22 -14.51 -2.41
CA SER A 55 17.61 -14.04 -2.33
C SER A 55 17.80 -12.89 -1.33
N LEU A 56 16.73 -12.14 -1.05
CA LEU A 56 16.74 -11.08 -0.02
C LEU A 56 16.98 -11.61 1.40
N ALA A 57 16.72 -12.90 1.68
CA ALA A 57 16.94 -13.50 2.99
C ALA A 57 18.42 -13.50 3.44
N SER A 58 19.35 -13.30 2.50
CA SER A 58 20.77 -13.11 2.81
C SER A 58 21.06 -11.83 3.61
N ASP A 59 20.14 -10.87 3.59
CA ASP A 59 20.21 -9.64 4.38
C ASP A 59 19.49 -9.83 5.72
N SER A 60 20.24 -9.74 6.82
CA SER A 60 19.71 -10.02 8.16
C SER A 60 18.60 -9.06 8.61
N GLN A 61 18.65 -7.79 8.19
CA GLN A 61 17.65 -6.78 8.55
C GLN A 61 16.33 -7.07 7.82
N ILE A 62 16.42 -7.49 6.55
CA ILE A 62 15.25 -7.93 5.79
C ILE A 62 14.68 -9.24 6.37
N ASN A 63 15.53 -10.23 6.60
CA ASN A 63 15.08 -11.56 7.01
C ASN A 63 14.36 -11.56 8.37
N SER A 64 14.81 -10.70 9.29
CA SER A 64 14.19 -10.53 10.61
C SER A 64 12.87 -9.72 10.58
N ASN A 65 12.55 -9.07 9.47
CA ASN A 65 11.34 -8.26 9.34
C ASN A 65 10.08 -9.13 9.19
N ALA A 66 9.05 -8.86 10.01
CA ALA A 66 7.81 -9.62 9.99
C ALA A 66 7.03 -9.50 8.67
N SER A 67 7.06 -8.35 8.02
CA SER A 67 6.41 -8.16 6.72
C SER A 67 7.12 -8.96 5.63
N TYR A 68 8.44 -9.11 5.69
CA TYR A 68 9.17 -9.98 4.77
C TYR A 68 8.72 -11.44 4.84
N GLN A 69 8.48 -11.97 6.04
CA GLN A 69 7.95 -13.33 6.20
C GLN A 69 6.53 -13.47 5.59
N LYS A 70 5.72 -12.42 5.66
CA LYS A 70 4.41 -12.39 5.00
C LYS A 70 4.54 -12.37 3.48
N ILE A 71 5.52 -11.67 2.91
CA ILE A 71 5.80 -11.70 1.45
C ILE A 71 6.03 -13.14 1.00
N LEU A 72 6.94 -13.87 1.67
CA LEU A 72 7.25 -15.26 1.33
C LEU A 72 6.01 -16.16 1.43
N SER A 73 5.21 -15.99 2.48
CA SER A 73 3.96 -16.74 2.65
C SER A 73 2.94 -16.46 1.54
N GLN A 74 2.74 -15.19 1.15
CA GLN A 74 1.78 -14.85 0.10
C GLN A 74 2.24 -15.37 -1.27
N LEU A 75 3.53 -15.28 -1.58
CA LEU A 75 4.07 -15.85 -2.82
C LEU A 75 3.84 -17.37 -2.89
N ALA A 76 4.09 -18.09 -1.79
CA ALA A 76 3.80 -19.53 -1.72
C ALA A 76 2.30 -19.84 -1.90
N ARG A 77 1.40 -18.97 -1.40
CA ARG A 77 -0.04 -19.11 -1.65
C ARG A 77 -0.41 -18.89 -3.12
N ALA A 78 0.20 -17.89 -3.77
CA ALA A 78 -0.05 -17.59 -5.17
C ALA A 78 0.46 -18.70 -6.14
N GLU A 79 1.38 -19.57 -5.69
CA GLU A 79 1.80 -20.76 -6.44
C GLU A 79 0.71 -21.84 -6.57
N ASN A 80 -0.34 -21.77 -5.75
CA ASN A 80 -1.39 -22.78 -5.77
C ASN A 80 -2.08 -22.81 -7.15
N LYS A 81 -1.91 -23.94 -7.86
CA LYS A 81 -2.45 -24.17 -9.21
C LYS A 81 -3.97 -24.19 -9.24
N ASN A 82 -4.62 -24.44 -8.10
CA ASN A 82 -6.07 -24.49 -7.98
C ASN A 82 -6.72 -23.10 -7.82
N LEU A 83 -5.93 -22.05 -7.63
CA LEU A 83 -6.45 -20.68 -7.56
C LEU A 83 -6.66 -20.09 -8.95
N SER A 84 -7.78 -19.40 -9.12
CA SER A 84 -8.06 -18.56 -10.29
C SER A 84 -7.05 -17.41 -10.40
N ASN A 85 -6.90 -16.85 -11.61
CA ASN A 85 -6.04 -15.67 -11.82
C ASN A 85 -6.51 -14.47 -10.99
N LYS A 86 -7.83 -14.32 -10.79
CA LYS A 86 -8.41 -13.28 -9.94
C LYS A 86 -8.03 -13.43 -8.46
N GLU A 87 -8.01 -14.66 -7.94
CA GLU A 87 -7.56 -14.92 -6.57
C GLU A 87 -6.07 -14.70 -6.40
N LYS A 88 -5.26 -15.14 -7.37
CA LYS A 88 -3.82 -14.87 -7.37
C LYS A 88 -3.53 -13.37 -7.42
N ALA A 89 -4.25 -12.63 -8.26
CA ALA A 89 -4.12 -11.18 -8.34
C ALA A 89 -4.39 -10.50 -6.99
N LYS A 90 -5.44 -10.90 -6.26
CA LYS A 90 -5.71 -10.39 -4.90
C LYS A 90 -4.60 -10.71 -3.91
N ILE A 91 -4.06 -11.93 -3.96
CA ILE A 91 -2.93 -12.33 -3.10
C ILE A 91 -1.71 -11.46 -3.40
N LEU A 92 -1.42 -11.21 -4.68
CA LEU A 92 -0.29 -10.43 -5.13
C LEU A 92 -0.43 -8.94 -4.83
N ASP A 93 -1.64 -8.39 -4.90
CA ASP A 93 -1.94 -7.03 -4.46
C ASP A 93 -1.61 -6.85 -2.97
N VAL A 94 -2.09 -7.76 -2.11
CA VAL A 94 -1.74 -7.78 -0.67
C VAL A 94 -0.24 -8.00 -0.44
N THR A 95 0.42 -8.79 -1.30
CA THR A 95 1.88 -8.96 -1.25
C THR A 95 2.60 -7.64 -1.48
N GLY A 96 2.10 -6.81 -2.41
CA GLY A 96 2.61 -5.46 -2.65
C GLY A 96 2.64 -4.61 -1.39
N SER A 97 1.58 -4.61 -0.59
CA SER A 97 1.56 -3.88 0.69
C SER A 97 2.65 -4.38 1.66
N TYR A 98 2.84 -5.70 1.79
CA TYR A 98 3.90 -6.23 2.65
C TYR A 98 5.30 -5.91 2.14
N ILE A 99 5.50 -5.78 0.83
CA ILE A 99 6.76 -5.33 0.25
C ILE A 99 7.04 -3.87 0.66
N LEU A 100 6.05 -3.00 0.52
CA LEU A 100 6.17 -1.60 0.89
C LEU A 100 6.41 -1.45 2.41
N ASP A 101 5.71 -2.23 3.24
CA ASP A 101 5.94 -2.26 4.69
C ASP A 101 7.37 -2.71 5.02
N ALA A 102 7.81 -3.83 4.45
CA ALA A 102 9.16 -4.34 4.69
C ALA A 102 10.21 -3.31 4.28
N TYR A 103 10.00 -2.63 3.15
CA TYR A 103 10.89 -1.57 2.69
C TYR A 103 10.87 -0.36 3.64
N TYR A 104 9.69 0.11 4.06
CA TYR A 104 9.54 1.20 5.03
C TYR A 104 10.31 0.95 6.32
N TYR A 105 10.20 -0.27 6.88
CA TYR A 105 10.81 -0.60 8.18
C TYR A 105 12.30 -0.94 8.11
N THR A 106 12.86 -1.10 6.91
CA THR A 106 14.27 -1.49 6.75
C THR A 106 15.11 -0.46 6.02
N ASN A 107 14.49 0.46 5.26
CA ASN A 107 15.17 1.40 4.37
C ASN A 107 16.20 0.73 3.45
N ASN A 108 15.97 -0.54 3.11
CA ASN A 108 16.95 -1.33 2.38
C ASN A 108 16.76 -1.20 0.88
N HIS A 109 17.78 -0.72 0.17
CA HIS A 109 17.70 -0.47 -1.27
C HIS A 109 17.42 -1.75 -2.09
N LYS A 110 17.79 -2.95 -1.61
CA LYS A 110 17.43 -4.20 -2.29
C LYS A 110 15.93 -4.44 -2.30
N LEU A 111 15.21 -4.04 -1.24
CA LEU A 111 13.75 -4.10 -1.19
C LEU A 111 13.10 -3.07 -2.11
N TYR A 112 13.71 -1.89 -2.27
CA TYR A 112 13.27 -0.91 -3.28
C TYR A 112 13.34 -1.48 -4.70
N LEU A 113 14.47 -2.04 -5.09
CA LEU A 113 14.66 -2.66 -6.40
C LEU A 113 13.71 -3.85 -6.61
N TYR A 114 13.51 -4.66 -5.57
CA TYR A 114 12.53 -5.76 -5.61
C TYR A 114 11.10 -5.23 -5.76
N ALA A 115 10.72 -4.16 -5.06
CA ALA A 115 9.40 -3.54 -5.20
C ALA A 115 9.17 -3.05 -6.63
N GLN A 116 10.16 -2.43 -7.26
CA GLN A 116 10.07 -2.01 -8.66
C GLN A 116 9.86 -3.19 -9.62
N ALA A 117 10.64 -4.27 -9.44
CA ALA A 117 10.48 -5.49 -10.23
C ALA A 117 9.10 -6.13 -10.02
N PHE A 118 8.63 -6.19 -8.78
CA PHE A 118 7.31 -6.70 -8.43
C PHE A 118 6.18 -5.86 -9.04
N ASN A 119 6.29 -4.54 -9.00
CA ASN A 119 5.33 -3.64 -9.63
C ASN A 119 5.24 -3.84 -11.15
N ASN A 120 6.38 -3.99 -11.83
CA ASN A 120 6.39 -4.31 -13.27
C ASN A 120 5.71 -5.65 -13.55
N PHE A 121 5.95 -6.65 -12.69
CA PHE A 121 5.28 -7.94 -12.76
C PHE A 121 3.76 -7.84 -12.56
N LEU A 122 3.29 -7.03 -11.59
CA LEU A 122 1.85 -6.78 -11.37
C LEU A 122 1.21 -6.12 -12.60
N ILE A 123 1.84 -5.07 -13.13
CA ILE A 123 1.34 -4.36 -14.32
C ILE A 123 1.24 -5.30 -15.51
N GLU A 124 2.26 -6.14 -15.74
CA GLU A 124 2.28 -7.10 -16.84
C GLU A 124 1.18 -8.17 -16.72
N ASN A 125 0.92 -8.68 -15.51
CA ASN A 125 0.04 -9.84 -15.32
C ASN A 125 -1.40 -9.50 -14.88
N ILE A 126 -1.60 -8.35 -14.25
CA ILE A 126 -2.90 -7.92 -13.67
C ILE A 126 -3.39 -6.63 -14.34
N GLY A 127 -2.47 -5.79 -14.82
CA GLY A 127 -2.75 -4.54 -15.51
C GLY A 127 -2.46 -3.31 -14.68
N GLU A 128 -2.56 -2.15 -15.33
CA GLU A 128 -2.14 -0.84 -14.81
C GLU A 128 -2.80 -0.44 -13.49
N LYS A 129 -4.03 -0.92 -13.23
CA LYS A 129 -4.75 -0.67 -11.98
C LYS A 129 -4.10 -1.31 -10.75
N ALA A 130 -3.25 -2.31 -10.94
CA ALA A 130 -2.47 -2.96 -9.89
C ALA A 130 -1.10 -2.30 -9.66
N ARG A 131 -0.82 -1.17 -10.33
CA ARG A 131 0.41 -0.40 -10.12
C ARG A 131 0.55 -0.02 -8.65
N LEU A 132 1.70 -0.35 -8.07
CA LEU A 132 2.11 0.11 -6.77
C LEU A 132 2.68 1.51 -6.87
N ASN A 133 2.26 2.35 -5.94
CA ASN A 133 2.91 3.61 -5.66
C ASN A 133 4.10 3.32 -4.73
N ILE A 134 5.31 3.22 -5.30
CA ILE A 134 6.54 2.92 -4.55
C ILE A 134 7.25 4.23 -4.17
N PRO A 135 7.02 4.76 -2.95
CA PRO A 135 7.78 5.89 -2.44
C PRO A 135 9.25 5.55 -2.25
N CYS A 136 10.11 6.57 -2.13
CA CYS A 136 11.50 6.41 -1.76
C CYS A 136 11.66 6.57 -0.25
N TYR A 137 12.32 5.61 0.40
CA TYR A 137 12.60 5.59 1.84
C TYR A 137 14.08 5.32 2.15
N ASP A 138 14.95 5.33 1.15
CA ASP A 138 16.39 5.10 1.33
C ASP A 138 17.21 6.19 0.62
N PRO A 139 18.44 6.46 1.07
CA PRO A 139 19.26 7.53 0.50
C PRO A 139 19.70 7.26 -0.95
N GLU A 140 19.72 6.01 -1.41
CA GLU A 140 20.16 5.68 -2.77
C GLU A 140 19.10 6.06 -3.82
N CYS A 141 17.81 5.95 -3.49
CA CYS A 141 16.72 6.42 -4.35
C CYS A 141 16.37 7.92 -4.17
N ALA A 142 16.90 8.57 -3.14
CA ALA A 142 16.53 9.93 -2.78
C ALA A 142 17.11 10.95 -3.75
N GLU A 143 16.30 11.95 -4.12
CA GLU A 143 16.78 13.06 -4.97
C GLU A 143 17.68 14.03 -4.20
N ASN A 144 17.43 14.17 -2.91
CA ASN A 144 18.12 15.11 -2.03
C ASN A 144 18.52 14.40 -0.73
N PRO A 145 19.62 14.82 -0.10
CA PRO A 145 19.98 14.34 1.23
C PRO A 145 18.93 14.77 2.27
N GLN A 146 19.04 14.17 3.45
CA GLN A 146 18.20 14.55 4.60
C GLN A 146 18.42 16.02 4.98
N PRO A 147 17.35 16.81 5.20
CA PRO A 147 17.47 18.20 5.63
C PRO A 147 18.17 18.30 6.99
N LYS A 148 19.05 19.30 7.16
CA LYS A 148 19.82 19.49 8.39
C LYS A 148 18.92 19.73 9.61
N GLU A 149 17.83 20.46 9.40
CA GLU A 149 16.81 20.77 10.41
C GLU A 149 16.18 19.48 10.95
N ILE A 150 15.84 18.54 10.06
CA ILE A 150 15.27 17.24 10.43
C ILE A 150 16.33 16.35 11.09
N LEU A 151 17.58 16.38 10.62
CA LEU A 151 18.68 15.67 11.27
C LEU A 151 18.89 16.15 12.72
N ASN A 152 18.79 17.46 12.99
CA ASN A 152 18.88 17.99 14.35
C ASN A 152 17.73 17.46 15.23
N VAL A 153 16.51 17.44 14.69
CA VAL A 153 15.34 16.86 15.39
C VAL A 153 15.57 15.37 15.72
N ILE A 154 16.11 14.59 14.79
CA ILE A 154 16.46 13.18 15.01
C ILE A 154 17.48 13.06 16.16
N GLU A 155 18.52 13.89 16.18
CA GLU A 155 19.53 13.86 17.24
C GLU A 155 18.96 14.20 18.62
N GLU A 156 18.04 15.17 18.69
CA GLU A 156 17.36 15.50 19.94
C GLU A 156 16.50 14.35 20.47
N ILE A 157 15.79 13.65 19.59
CA ILE A 157 15.02 12.46 19.95
C ILE A 157 15.97 11.36 20.46
N LYS A 158 17.11 11.12 19.78
CA LYS A 158 18.11 10.14 20.24
C LYS A 158 18.63 10.44 21.64
N GLN A 159 18.92 11.70 21.93
CA GLN A 159 19.49 12.15 23.21
C GLN A 159 18.46 12.30 24.35
N SER A 160 17.16 12.24 24.03
CA SER A 160 16.08 12.38 25.00
C SER A 160 15.93 11.19 25.96
N GLN A 161 15.04 11.33 26.95
CA GLN A 161 14.68 10.27 27.91
C GLN A 161 13.50 9.39 27.42
N LEU A 162 13.13 9.48 26.15
CA LEU A 162 12.02 8.69 25.60
C LEU A 162 12.31 7.18 25.62
N PRO A 163 11.26 6.33 25.71
CA PRO A 163 11.42 4.89 25.52
C PRO A 163 12.04 4.55 24.16
N GLN A 164 12.96 3.57 24.13
CA GLN A 164 13.72 3.26 22.91
C GLN A 164 12.84 2.91 21.71
N GLY A 165 11.80 2.08 21.89
CA GLY A 165 10.90 1.73 20.80
C GLY A 165 10.16 2.94 20.21
N LEU A 166 9.86 3.95 21.03
CA LEU A 166 9.26 5.20 20.55
C LEU A 166 10.27 6.06 19.80
N LYS A 167 11.51 6.14 20.28
CA LYS A 167 12.61 6.80 19.55
C LYS A 167 12.79 6.17 18.17
N ASP A 168 12.94 4.86 18.12
CA ASP A 168 13.21 4.11 16.89
C ASP A 168 12.08 4.33 15.88
N SER A 169 10.82 4.24 16.33
CA SER A 169 9.66 4.49 15.46
C SER A 169 9.62 5.90 14.89
N VAL A 170 9.81 6.93 15.73
CA VAL A 170 9.71 8.33 15.27
C VAL A 170 10.90 8.72 14.41
N ILE A 171 12.10 8.24 14.74
CA ILE A 171 13.30 8.47 13.92
C ILE A 171 13.15 7.81 12.54
N LEU A 172 12.60 6.59 12.49
CA LEU A 172 12.29 5.91 11.24
C LEU A 172 11.33 6.76 10.40
N ASP A 173 10.23 7.22 10.98
CA ASP A 173 9.24 8.05 10.29
C ASP A 173 9.86 9.34 9.74
N LEU A 174 10.60 10.09 10.57
CA LEU A 174 11.29 11.31 10.15
C LEU A 174 12.26 11.06 9.00
N THR A 175 13.04 9.98 9.09
CA THR A 175 13.98 9.58 8.05
C THR A 175 13.23 9.26 6.76
N ASN A 176 12.18 8.45 6.82
CA ASN A 176 11.42 8.04 5.65
C ASN A 176 10.77 9.23 4.95
N PHE A 177 10.20 10.16 5.72
CA PHE A 177 9.55 11.34 5.16
C PHE A 177 10.53 12.27 4.46
N GLY A 178 11.79 12.36 4.93
CA GLY A 178 12.81 13.17 4.29
C GLY A 178 13.16 12.72 2.87
N TYR A 179 13.09 11.41 2.60
CA TYR A 179 13.38 10.82 1.30
C TYR A 179 12.19 10.80 0.33
N LEU A 180 10.98 11.11 0.79
CA LEU A 180 9.82 11.24 -0.10
C LEU A 180 10.09 12.28 -1.19
N ARG A 181 9.57 12.08 -2.40
CA ARG A 181 9.61 13.10 -3.45
C ARG A 181 8.51 14.13 -3.24
N ASN A 182 8.80 15.38 -3.56
CA ASN A 182 7.78 16.43 -3.58
C ASN A 182 6.81 16.16 -4.75
N GLY A 183 5.50 16.36 -4.51
CA GLY A 183 4.48 16.17 -5.54
C GLY A 183 4.17 14.71 -5.91
N TYR A 184 4.60 13.73 -5.11
CA TYR A 184 4.22 12.34 -5.29
C TYR A 184 2.72 12.16 -4.99
N GLY A 185 1.93 11.76 -5.99
CA GLY A 185 0.56 11.27 -5.81
C GLY A 185 -0.56 12.15 -6.35
N LEU A 186 -0.53 13.47 -6.16
CA LEU A 186 -1.53 14.42 -6.71
C LEU A 186 -0.96 15.84 -6.75
N PRO A 187 -1.32 16.70 -7.73
CA PRO A 187 -0.81 18.08 -7.85
C PRO A 187 -1.19 19.02 -6.69
N THR A 188 -2.05 18.58 -5.78
CA THR A 188 -2.55 19.37 -4.63
C THR A 188 -2.13 18.80 -3.27
N TYR A 189 -1.33 17.73 -3.21
CA TYR A 189 -0.95 17.14 -1.92
C TYR A 189 0.50 16.69 -1.92
N ASN A 190 1.35 17.47 -1.25
CA ASN A 190 2.72 17.06 -0.99
C ASN A 190 2.75 16.13 0.23
N ILE A 191 2.80 14.81 -0.02
CA ILE A 191 2.80 13.76 1.01
C ILE A 191 3.92 14.00 2.04
N LYS A 192 5.09 14.50 1.63
CA LYS A 192 6.20 14.83 2.54
C LYS A 192 5.75 15.83 3.61
N ILE A 193 5.17 16.95 3.18
CA ILE A 193 4.74 18.05 4.06
C ILE A 193 3.63 17.57 4.99
N GLY A 194 2.64 16.87 4.43
CA GLY A 194 1.55 16.30 5.23
C GLY A 194 2.02 15.29 6.28
N SER A 195 3.02 14.47 5.95
CA SER A 195 3.58 13.47 6.88
C SER A 195 4.35 14.13 8.02
N TYR A 196 5.23 15.09 7.71
CA TYR A 196 5.94 15.86 8.74
C TYR A 196 5.00 16.66 9.64
N ALA A 197 4.04 17.37 9.06
CA ALA A 197 3.12 18.20 9.83
C ALA A 197 2.20 17.35 10.72
N SER A 198 1.73 16.20 10.23
CA SER A 198 0.95 15.25 11.02
C SER A 198 1.78 14.68 12.18
N LEU A 199 3.01 14.24 11.90
CA LEU A 199 3.91 13.71 12.94
C LEU A 199 4.22 14.76 14.00
N ALA A 200 4.53 16.00 13.61
CA ALA A 200 4.77 17.09 14.54
C ALA A 200 3.57 17.31 15.48
N ASN A 201 2.35 17.31 14.93
CA ASN A 201 1.13 17.46 15.73
C ASN A 201 0.90 16.30 16.71
N THR A 202 1.23 15.06 16.29
CA THR A 202 1.21 13.89 17.18
C THR A 202 2.22 14.05 18.30
N ILE A 203 3.48 14.34 17.97
CA ILE A 203 4.57 14.56 18.93
C ILE A 203 4.20 15.62 19.97
N ARG A 204 3.61 16.74 19.52
CA ARG A 204 3.22 17.84 20.40
C ARG A 204 2.30 17.40 21.54
N LYS A 205 1.39 16.45 21.26
CA LYS A 205 0.32 16.00 22.17
C LYS A 205 0.66 14.67 22.86
N ASP A 206 1.75 14.02 22.46
CA ASP A 206 2.12 12.71 22.97
C ASP A 206 2.58 12.80 24.45
N PRO A 207 2.00 12.01 25.37
CA PRO A 207 2.35 12.07 26.79
C PRO A 207 3.81 11.77 27.12
N GLU A 208 4.46 10.87 26.38
CA GLU A 208 5.88 10.53 26.63
C GLU A 208 6.79 11.68 26.17
N PHE A 209 6.47 12.32 25.04
CA PHE A 209 7.16 13.53 24.60
C PHE A 209 6.96 14.72 25.55
N ILE A 210 5.75 14.89 26.09
CA ILE A 210 5.44 15.92 27.10
C ILE A 210 6.24 15.65 28.37
N LYS A 211 6.24 14.40 28.87
CA LYS A 211 6.99 13.98 30.05
C LYS A 211 8.50 14.16 29.88
N ALA A 212 9.02 13.91 28.68
CA ALA A 212 10.42 14.15 28.35
C ALA A 212 10.77 15.65 28.20
N GLY A 213 9.76 16.54 28.16
CA GLY A 213 9.96 17.98 28.07
C GLY A 213 10.45 18.48 26.71
N ILE A 214 10.33 17.68 25.65
CA ILE A 214 10.84 18.02 24.31
C ILE A 214 9.73 18.22 23.26
N ASN A 215 8.48 17.89 23.59
CA ASN A 215 7.34 17.92 22.65
C ASN A 215 7.20 19.24 21.88
N GLU A 216 7.19 20.38 22.58
CA GLU A 216 7.01 21.71 21.96
C GLU A 216 8.24 22.10 21.13
N LYS A 217 9.44 21.73 21.57
CA LYS A 217 10.67 22.01 20.83
C LYS A 217 10.68 21.27 19.50
N ILE A 218 10.48 19.95 19.53
CA ILE A 218 10.45 19.11 18.32
C ILE A 218 9.34 19.56 17.36
N TYR A 219 8.15 19.84 17.89
CA TYR A 219 7.04 20.38 17.09
C TYR A 219 7.44 21.68 16.38
N ASN A 220 8.00 22.64 17.12
CA ASN A 220 8.36 23.94 16.56
C ASN A 220 9.49 23.82 15.53
N ASP A 221 10.47 22.96 15.74
CA ASP A 221 11.58 22.78 14.79
C ASP A 221 11.10 22.18 13.47
N ILE A 222 10.25 21.15 13.51
CA ILE A 222 9.64 20.59 12.31
C ILE A 222 8.77 21.64 11.61
N VAL A 223 7.90 22.34 12.35
CA VAL A 223 7.00 23.35 11.77
C VAL A 223 7.78 24.52 11.18
N ASN A 224 8.85 24.96 11.82
CA ASN A 224 9.69 26.04 11.31
C ASN A 224 10.39 25.63 10.02
N TYR A 225 10.93 24.41 9.95
CA TYR A 225 11.47 23.85 8.70
C TYR A 225 10.42 23.88 7.58
N LEU A 226 9.20 23.38 7.84
CA LEU A 226 8.13 23.37 6.84
C LEU A 226 7.72 24.79 6.40
N ARG A 227 7.64 25.75 7.33
CA ARG A 227 7.29 27.14 7.02
C ARG A 227 8.33 27.86 6.17
N VAL A 228 9.61 27.54 6.38
CA VAL A 228 10.72 28.20 5.68
C VAL A 228 10.93 27.58 4.30
N GLU A 229 10.98 26.25 4.23
CA GLU A 229 11.31 25.54 2.98
C GLU A 229 10.09 25.32 2.07
N TYR A 230 8.88 25.23 2.64
CA TYR A 230 7.65 24.92 1.93
C TYR A 230 6.47 25.81 2.38
N PRO A 231 6.61 27.15 2.32
CA PRO A 231 5.64 28.08 2.89
C PRO A 231 4.23 27.89 2.32
N ASP A 232 4.12 27.68 1.00
CA ASP A 232 2.84 27.56 0.31
C ASP A 232 2.16 26.22 0.57
N GLU A 233 2.89 25.11 0.45
CA GLU A 233 2.36 23.77 0.70
C GLU A 233 1.98 23.59 2.17
N TYR A 234 2.76 24.16 3.09
CA TYR A 234 2.42 24.13 4.52
C TYR A 234 1.20 24.99 4.84
N ALA A 235 1.08 26.17 4.22
CA ALA A 235 -0.12 27.01 4.37
C ALA A 235 -1.38 26.33 3.81
N GLU A 236 -1.25 25.56 2.72
CA GLU A 236 -2.35 24.75 2.20
C GLU A 236 -2.74 23.62 3.17
N PHE A 237 -1.74 22.93 3.74
CA PHE A 237 -1.99 21.87 4.72
C PHE A 237 -2.79 22.36 5.93
N ILE A 238 -2.46 23.52 6.51
CA ILE A 238 -3.14 24.07 7.70
C ILE A 238 -4.61 24.44 7.42
N LYS A 239 -4.98 24.74 6.18
CA LYS A 239 -6.36 25.13 5.83
C LYS A 239 -7.35 23.96 5.81
N ARG A 240 -6.83 22.72 5.84
CA ARG A 240 -7.63 21.49 5.78
C ARG A 240 -7.97 21.00 7.19
#